data_AF-A0A731I4V4-F1
#
_entry.id   AF-A0A731I4V4-F1
#
_cell.length_a   1.000
_cell.length_b   1.000
_cell.length_c   1.000
_cell.angle_alpha   90.00
_cell.angle_beta   90.00
_cell.angle_gamma   90.00
#
_symmetry.space_group_name_H-M   'P 1'
#
loop_
_entity.id
_entity.type
_entity.pdbx_description
1 polymer ?
#
loop_
_entity_poly.entity_id
_entity_poly.type
_entity_poly.pdbx_seq_one_letter_code
_entity_poly.pdbx_strand_id
1 'polypeptide(L)'
;MLETLSFTERDEFQRRNIAENIIKLLKPEADISPLVIDGAWGTGKSEFSIKLKNLIIEQETESKVVYVDAFKGDHAESPLLLITSAIASILPEEEKQNFIKRSLPAIRFGLKTVLKAGAGWFLRQEASEVAEEFQDAMKKASNAAIDGTIENILEDHMESEKNINSLKSCIEDISNKQKIVIIIDELDRCKPIFSTNIIETIKHIFDINNVFFILVTNTEQLKASINHIYGYSINSQKYLDKFIKYTIT
;
A
#
# COMPACT_ATOMS: atom_id res chain seq x y z
N MET A 1 -14.35 -16.88 6.54
CA MET A 1 -14.29 -17.95 5.51
C MET A 1 -13.10 -17.78 4.57
N LEU A 2 -12.69 -16.54 4.23
CA LEU A 2 -11.51 -16.29 3.38
C LEU A 2 -10.16 -16.52 4.10
N GLU A 3 -10.05 -16.21 5.40
CA GLU A 3 -8.76 -16.29 6.13
C GLU A 3 -8.15 -17.69 6.23
N THR A 4 -8.95 -18.75 6.08
CA THR A 4 -8.50 -20.14 6.22
C THR A 4 -8.13 -20.81 4.90
N LEU A 5 -8.15 -20.09 3.77
CA LEU A 5 -7.84 -20.66 2.46
C LEU A 5 -6.37 -21.09 2.38
N SER A 6 -6.11 -22.31 1.96
CA SER A 6 -4.76 -22.83 1.71
C SER A 6 -4.70 -23.52 0.34
N PHE A 7 -3.49 -23.83 -0.13
CA PHE A 7 -3.29 -24.63 -1.34
C PHE A 7 -3.50 -26.14 -1.14
N THR A 8 -3.84 -26.60 0.07
CA THR A 8 -4.19 -28.02 0.29
C THR A 8 -5.59 -28.36 -0.24
N GLU A 9 -6.41 -27.34 -0.49
CA GLU A 9 -7.76 -27.46 -1.01
C GLU A 9 -7.95 -26.50 -2.19
N ARG A 10 -8.77 -26.90 -3.18
CA ARG A 10 -9.14 -26.07 -4.34
C ARG A 10 -7.92 -25.49 -5.10
N ASP A 11 -6.93 -26.34 -5.39
CA ASP A 11 -5.74 -26.02 -6.22
C ASP A 11 -5.68 -26.87 -7.50
N GLU A 12 -6.82 -27.01 -8.19
CA GLU A 12 -6.96 -27.82 -9.41
C GLU A 12 -6.04 -27.33 -10.55
N PHE A 13 -5.63 -26.06 -10.51
CA PHE A 13 -4.72 -25.43 -11.46
C PHE A 13 -3.24 -25.46 -11.00
N GLN A 14 -2.91 -26.17 -9.92
CA GLN A 14 -1.53 -26.35 -9.42
C GLN A 14 -0.77 -25.03 -9.18
N ARG A 15 -1.48 -24.01 -8.69
CA ARG A 15 -0.94 -22.66 -8.46
C ARG A 15 -0.03 -22.59 -7.24
N ARG A 16 -0.01 -23.61 -6.37
CA ARG A 16 0.98 -23.70 -5.27
C ARG A 16 2.42 -23.51 -5.76
N ASN A 17 2.78 -24.13 -6.88
CA ASN A 17 4.13 -24.02 -7.44
C ASN A 17 4.50 -22.57 -7.80
N ILE A 18 3.53 -21.81 -8.31
CA ILE A 18 3.71 -20.38 -8.63
C ILE A 18 3.93 -19.60 -7.32
N ALA A 19 3.10 -19.86 -6.30
CA ALA A 19 3.24 -19.22 -4.99
C ALA A 19 4.61 -19.51 -4.35
N GLU A 20 5.07 -20.76 -4.38
CA GLU A 20 6.40 -21.13 -3.85
C GLU A 20 7.54 -20.45 -4.61
N ASN A 21 7.40 -20.24 -5.92
CA ASN A 21 8.38 -19.49 -6.70
C ASN A 21 8.36 -18.00 -6.36
N ILE A 22 7.19 -17.41 -6.13
CA ILE A 22 7.08 -16.02 -5.64
C ILE A 22 7.81 -15.89 -4.31
N ILE A 23 7.55 -16.77 -3.34
CA ILE A 23 8.20 -16.75 -2.01
C ILE A 23 9.73 -16.76 -2.14
N LYS A 24 10.28 -17.62 -3.01
CA LYS A 24 11.73 -17.69 -3.25
C LYS A 24 12.33 -16.39 -3.80
N LEU A 25 11.54 -15.59 -4.51
CA LEU A 25 11.96 -14.30 -5.06
C LEU A 25 11.83 -13.14 -4.07
N LEU A 26 11.08 -13.28 -2.97
CA LEU A 26 10.92 -12.26 -1.93
C LEU A 26 12.17 -12.14 -1.05
N LYS A 27 13.25 -11.70 -1.68
CA LYS A 27 14.58 -11.49 -1.12
C LYS A 27 15.10 -10.10 -1.51
N PRO A 28 15.76 -9.36 -0.60
CA PRO A 28 16.21 -8.01 -0.88
C PRO A 28 17.10 -7.90 -2.12
N GLU A 29 17.93 -8.91 -2.39
CA GLU A 29 18.88 -8.93 -3.49
C GLU A 29 18.24 -9.10 -4.87
N ALA A 30 16.99 -9.58 -4.93
CA ALA A 30 16.29 -9.84 -6.18
C ALA A 30 15.72 -8.57 -6.82
N ASP A 31 15.54 -7.49 -6.04
CA ASP A 31 14.96 -6.20 -6.46
C ASP A 31 13.68 -6.34 -7.31
N ILE A 32 12.77 -7.22 -6.90
CA ILE A 32 11.52 -7.52 -7.63
C ILE A 32 10.28 -6.76 -7.14
N SER A 33 10.40 -5.96 -6.08
CA SER A 33 9.28 -5.25 -5.44
C SER A 33 9.14 -3.82 -5.96
N PRO A 34 7.97 -3.37 -6.44
CA PRO A 34 6.68 -4.09 -6.46
C PRO A 34 6.63 -5.18 -7.54
N LEU A 35 6.14 -6.35 -7.14
CA LEU A 35 5.81 -7.47 -8.01
C LEU A 35 4.33 -7.41 -8.38
N VAL A 36 3.98 -7.65 -9.65
CA VAL A 36 2.59 -7.72 -10.11
C VAL A 36 2.17 -9.16 -10.36
N ILE A 37 0.99 -9.53 -9.86
CA ILE A 37 0.23 -10.70 -10.30
C ILE A 37 -0.90 -10.19 -11.20
N ASP A 38 -0.70 -10.34 -12.51
CA ASP A 38 -1.63 -9.93 -13.54
C ASP A 38 -2.64 -11.02 -13.86
N GLY A 39 -3.87 -10.63 -14.16
CA GLY A 39 -4.87 -11.57 -14.66
C GLY A 39 -6.22 -10.93 -14.90
N ALA A 40 -7.01 -11.55 -15.79
CA ALA A 40 -8.36 -11.11 -16.08
C ALA A 40 -9.31 -11.24 -14.87
N TRP A 41 -10.51 -10.69 -14.98
CA TRP A 41 -11.55 -10.91 -13.97
C TRP A 41 -12.03 -12.36 -13.98
N GLY A 42 -12.35 -12.88 -12.79
CA GLY A 42 -12.80 -14.27 -12.62
C GLY A 42 -11.70 -15.32 -12.66
N THR A 43 -10.41 -14.95 -12.82
CA THR A 43 -9.31 -15.93 -12.83
C THR A 43 -8.93 -16.46 -11.43
N GLY A 44 -9.56 -15.98 -10.36
CA GLY A 44 -9.29 -16.42 -8.98
C GLY A 44 -8.10 -15.74 -8.32
N LYS A 45 -7.75 -14.52 -8.74
CA LYS A 45 -6.66 -13.72 -8.17
C LYS A 45 -6.76 -13.54 -6.66
N SER A 46 -7.91 -13.10 -6.14
CA SER A 46 -8.10 -12.89 -4.69
C SER A 46 -7.96 -14.17 -3.88
N GLU A 47 -8.49 -15.29 -4.37
CA GLU A 47 -8.28 -16.60 -3.74
C GLU A 47 -6.80 -16.98 -3.74
N PHE A 48 -6.09 -16.77 -4.85
CA PHE A 48 -4.64 -16.98 -4.93
C PHE A 48 -3.87 -16.09 -3.94
N SER A 49 -4.19 -14.79 -3.86
CA SER A 49 -3.56 -13.83 -2.96
C SER A 49 -3.68 -14.23 -1.50
N ILE A 50 -4.86 -14.69 -1.09
CA ILE A 50 -5.09 -15.14 0.29
C ILE A 50 -4.36 -16.45 0.59
N LYS A 51 -4.37 -17.41 -0.35
CA LYS A 51 -3.60 -18.65 -0.22
C LYS A 51 -2.09 -18.38 -0.19
N LEU A 52 -1.59 -17.45 -1.02
CA LEU A 52 -0.20 -17.00 -1.04
C LEU A 52 0.19 -16.37 0.31
N LYS A 53 -0.65 -15.47 0.85
CA LYS A 53 -0.46 -14.89 2.18
C LYS A 53 -0.25 -15.99 3.23
N ASN A 54 -1.16 -16.96 3.27
CA ASN A 54 -1.12 -18.04 4.24
C ASN A 54 0.10 -18.96 4.03
N LEU A 55 0.49 -19.22 2.78
CA LEU A 55 1.68 -20.01 2.46
C LEU A 55 2.99 -19.31 2.88
N ILE A 56 3.08 -17.98 2.72
CA ILE A 56 4.23 -17.21 3.22
C ILE A 56 4.32 -17.34 4.74
N ILE A 57 3.20 -17.16 5.46
CA ILE A 57 3.17 -17.28 6.93
C ILE A 57 3.58 -18.70 7.38
N GLU A 58 3.15 -19.73 6.66
CA GLU A 58 3.50 -21.13 6.94
C GLU A 58 4.99 -21.40 6.74
N GLN A 59 5.59 -20.92 5.64
CA GLN A 59 6.99 -21.22 5.28
C GLN A 59 8.02 -20.28 5.90
N GLU A 60 7.61 -19.05 6.22
CA GLU A 60 8.48 -18.00 6.74
C GLU A 60 7.85 -17.39 8.00
N THR A 61 7.90 -18.13 9.11
CA THR A 61 7.20 -17.77 10.36
C THR A 61 7.62 -16.42 10.98
N GLU A 62 8.79 -15.91 10.60
CA GLU A 62 9.29 -14.60 11.04
C GLU A 62 8.83 -13.44 10.14
N SER A 63 8.28 -13.74 8.96
CA SER A 63 7.74 -12.75 8.04
C SER A 63 6.40 -12.20 8.55
N LYS A 64 6.24 -10.88 8.43
CA LYS A 64 4.99 -10.16 8.66
C LYS A 64 4.28 -9.98 7.32
N VAL A 65 3.09 -10.57 7.18
CA VAL A 65 2.36 -10.57 5.92
C VAL A 65 0.97 -9.99 6.12
N VAL A 66 0.61 -8.99 5.31
CA VAL A 66 -0.72 -8.38 5.31
C VAL A 66 -1.34 -8.45 3.91
N TYR A 67 -2.64 -8.71 3.88
CA TYR A 67 -3.45 -8.60 2.67
C TYR A 67 -4.34 -7.36 2.80
N VAL A 68 -4.41 -6.58 1.72
CA VAL A 68 -5.19 -5.35 1.62
C VAL A 68 -6.06 -5.44 0.38
N ASP A 69 -7.37 -5.28 0.56
CA ASP A 69 -8.31 -5.04 -0.53
C ASP A 69 -8.34 -3.55 -0.79
N ALA A 70 -7.63 -3.08 -1.83
CA ALA A 70 -7.51 -1.65 -2.09
C ALA A 70 -8.83 -1.02 -2.51
N PHE A 71 -9.71 -1.80 -3.15
CA PHE A 71 -10.98 -1.28 -3.66
C PHE A 71 -11.93 -0.93 -2.52
N LYS A 72 -12.01 -1.76 -1.47
CA LYS A 72 -12.80 -1.38 -0.29
C LYS A 72 -12.25 -0.13 0.40
N GLY A 73 -10.93 0.05 0.34
CA GLY A 73 -10.22 1.19 0.90
C GLY A 73 -10.21 2.44 0.01
N ASP A 74 -10.80 2.41 -1.19
CA ASP A 74 -10.69 3.52 -2.16
C ASP A 74 -11.54 4.76 -1.80
N HIS A 75 -12.33 4.63 -0.74
CA HIS A 75 -12.98 5.71 -0.01
C HIS A 75 -12.00 6.47 0.88
N ALA A 76 -10.96 5.79 1.40
CA ALA A 76 -9.89 6.45 2.14
C ALA A 76 -9.09 7.29 1.14
N GLU A 77 -9.24 8.62 1.18
CA GLU A 77 -8.59 9.54 0.23
C GLU A 77 -7.05 9.56 0.30
N SER A 78 -6.42 8.68 1.10
CA SER A 78 -4.97 8.61 1.28
C SER A 78 -4.42 7.18 1.16
N PRO A 79 -3.72 6.86 0.05
CA PRO A 79 -2.94 5.63 -0.08
C PRO A 79 -1.92 5.43 1.05
N LEU A 80 -1.33 6.52 1.53
CA LEU A 80 -0.40 6.48 2.65
C LEU A 80 -1.08 5.98 3.93
N LEU A 81 -2.30 6.42 4.21
CA LEU A 81 -3.09 5.94 5.35
C LEU A 81 -3.47 4.46 5.20
N LEU A 82 -3.87 4.03 4.00
CA LEU A 82 -4.19 2.63 3.72
C LEU A 82 -2.99 1.72 4.01
N ILE A 83 -1.83 2.03 3.43
CA ILE A 83 -0.62 1.21 3.55
C ILE A 83 -0.08 1.23 5.00
N THR A 84 -0.05 2.39 5.65
CA THR A 84 0.40 2.47 7.06
C THR A 84 -0.57 1.76 8.01
N SER A 85 -1.88 1.82 7.77
CA SER A 85 -2.86 1.04 8.56
C SER A 85 -2.63 -0.47 8.38
N ALA A 86 -2.34 -0.91 7.16
CA ALA A 86 -2.02 -2.31 6.87
C ALA A 86 -0.72 -2.78 7.55
N ILE A 87 0.32 -1.94 7.58
CA ILE A 87 1.54 -2.26 8.32
C ILE A 87 1.25 -2.31 9.83
N ALA A 88 0.52 -1.34 10.37
CA ALA A 88 0.23 -1.30 11.80
C ALA A 88 -0.58 -2.52 12.29
N SER A 89 -1.47 -3.08 11.45
CA SER A 89 -2.31 -4.22 11.84
C SER A 89 -1.55 -5.53 12.06
N ILE A 90 -0.31 -5.63 11.56
CA ILE A 90 0.54 -6.82 11.71
C ILE A 90 1.66 -6.64 12.75
N LEU A 91 1.77 -5.45 13.35
CA LEU A 91 2.73 -5.17 14.41
C LEU A 91 2.21 -5.60 15.78
N PRO A 92 3.08 -6.06 16.69
CA PRO A 92 2.74 -6.20 18.10
C PRO A 92 2.29 -4.86 18.69
N GLU A 93 1.39 -4.88 19.68
CA GLU A 93 0.81 -3.66 20.28
C GLU A 93 1.84 -2.63 20.76
N GLU A 94 2.96 -3.08 21.34
CA GLU A 94 4.04 -2.20 21.78
C GLU A 94 4.69 -1.42 20.62
N GLU A 95 4.92 -2.08 19.47
CA GLU A 95 5.50 -1.46 18.28
C GLU A 95 4.46 -0.64 17.51
N LYS A 96 3.22 -1.12 17.47
CA LYS A 96 2.08 -0.50 16.77
C LYS A 96 1.81 0.92 17.25
N GLN A 97 1.75 1.16 18.56
CA GLN A 97 1.50 2.51 19.10
C GLN A 97 2.60 3.49 18.72
N ASN A 98 3.86 3.06 18.78
CA ASN A 98 4.99 3.88 18.36
C ASN A 98 4.96 4.16 16.84
N PHE A 99 4.64 3.14 16.05
CA PHE A 99 4.50 3.26 14.60
C PHE A 99 3.38 4.24 14.21
N ILE A 100 2.19 4.14 14.81
CA ILE A 100 1.07 5.07 14.59
C ILE A 100 1.53 6.50 14.89
N LYS A 101 2.16 6.72 16.05
CA LYS A 101 2.65 8.04 16.46
C LYS A 101 3.65 8.64 15.47
N ARG A 102 4.58 7.84 14.94
CA ARG A 102 5.58 8.27 13.96
C ARG A 102 5.01 8.45 12.54
N SER A 103 3.95 7.72 12.20
CA SER A 103 3.29 7.78 10.89
C SER A 103 2.31 8.95 10.76
N LEU A 104 1.67 9.33 11.87
CA LEU A 104 0.63 10.37 11.90
C LEU A 104 1.04 11.71 11.26
N PRO A 105 2.24 12.28 11.52
CA PRO A 105 2.64 13.55 10.88
C PRO A 105 2.68 13.46 9.35
N ALA A 106 3.23 12.37 8.81
CA ALA A 106 3.31 12.14 7.37
C ALA A 106 1.92 11.96 6.74
N ILE A 107 1.06 11.16 7.38
CA ILE A 107 -0.34 10.93 6.96
C ILE A 107 -1.12 12.25 6.93
N ARG A 108 -1.00 13.08 7.98
CA ARG A 108 -1.68 14.38 8.05
C ARG A 108 -1.23 15.31 6.94
N PHE A 109 0.06 15.37 6.66
CA PHE A 109 0.57 16.21 5.58
C PHE A 109 0.06 15.74 4.21
N GLY A 110 0.09 14.43 3.96
CA GLY A 110 -0.45 13.84 2.74
C GLY A 110 -1.92 14.20 2.52
N LEU A 111 -2.75 14.05 3.56
CA LEU A 111 -4.17 14.43 3.51
C LEU A 111 -4.38 15.94 3.30
N LYS A 112 -3.60 16.81 3.95
CA LYS A 112 -3.68 18.27 3.77
C LYS A 112 -3.38 18.69 2.31
N THR A 113 -2.45 18.00 1.64
CA THR A 113 -2.05 18.32 0.27
C THR A 113 -3.13 17.92 -0.74
N VAL A 114 -3.74 16.74 -0.56
CA VAL A 114 -4.86 16.27 -1.38
C VAL A 114 -6.04 17.24 -1.29
N LEU A 115 -6.38 17.73 -0.09
CA LEU A 115 -7.45 18.72 0.12
C LEU A 115 -7.19 20.09 -0.52
N LYS A 116 -5.91 20.50 -0.68
CA LYS A 116 -5.56 21.76 -1.36
C LYS A 116 -5.60 21.62 -2.89
N ALA A 117 -5.38 20.41 -3.41
CA ALA A 117 -5.32 20.14 -4.85
C ALA A 117 -6.69 19.77 -5.48
N GLY A 118 -7.68 19.40 -4.66
CA GLY A 118 -9.05 19.12 -5.11
C GLY A 118 -10.09 19.72 -4.17
N ALA A 119 -11.03 20.51 -4.70
CA ALA A 119 -12.12 21.09 -3.93
C ALA A 119 -13.00 19.98 -3.29
N GLY A 120 -12.90 19.79 -1.97
CA GLY A 120 -13.75 18.85 -1.26
C GLY A 120 -13.39 18.69 0.21
N TRP A 121 -14.04 19.48 1.06
CA TRP A 121 -13.98 19.39 2.52
C TRP A 121 -14.69 18.11 2.99
N PHE A 122 -14.09 16.93 2.83
CA PHE A 122 -14.76 15.66 3.17
C PHE A 122 -13.88 14.64 3.90
N LEU A 123 -13.03 15.08 4.83
CA LEU A 123 -12.45 14.16 5.84
C LEU A 123 -13.45 13.68 6.90
N ARG A 124 -14.76 13.97 6.76
CA ARG A 124 -15.73 13.79 7.84
C ARG A 124 -16.59 12.53 7.77
N GLN A 125 -16.64 11.82 6.64
CA GLN A 125 -17.48 10.62 6.56
C GLN A 125 -16.84 9.62 5.59
N GLU A 126 -16.01 8.73 6.11
CA GLU A 126 -16.16 7.28 5.99
C GLU A 126 -14.88 6.62 6.52
N ALA A 127 -15.04 6.02 7.69
CA ALA A 127 -13.99 5.59 8.59
C ALA A 127 -14.16 4.09 8.91
N SER A 128 -14.72 3.32 7.98
CA SER A 128 -14.98 1.89 8.22
C SER A 128 -13.72 1.04 8.13
N GLU A 129 -12.68 1.49 7.41
CA GLU A 129 -11.49 0.66 7.13
C GLU A 129 -10.16 1.20 7.69
N VAL A 130 -10.16 2.43 8.22
CA VAL A 130 -9.00 2.96 8.95
C VAL A 130 -9.03 2.35 10.35
N ALA A 131 -7.91 1.81 10.82
CA ALA A 131 -7.81 1.28 12.19
C ALA A 131 -8.28 2.33 13.22
N GLU A 132 -9.15 1.94 14.16
CA GLU A 132 -9.75 2.86 15.15
C GLU A 132 -8.69 3.69 15.87
N GLU A 133 -7.52 3.09 16.16
CA GLU A 133 -6.38 3.77 16.78
C GLU A 133 -5.83 4.93 15.94
N PHE A 134 -5.73 4.77 14.62
CA PHE A 134 -5.34 5.85 13.73
C PHE A 134 -6.39 6.95 13.72
N GLN A 135 -7.68 6.61 13.74
CA GLN A 135 -8.76 7.60 13.79
C GLN A 135 -8.71 8.42 15.08
N ASP A 136 -8.57 7.75 16.21
CA ASP A 136 -8.49 8.40 17.52
C ASP A 136 -7.23 9.25 17.65
N ALA A 137 -6.10 8.76 17.16
CA ALA A 137 -4.86 9.50 17.16
C ALA A 137 -4.92 10.72 16.19
N MET A 138 -5.63 10.60 15.07
CA MET A 138 -5.91 11.71 14.16
C MET A 138 -6.80 12.78 14.84
N LYS A 139 -7.91 12.37 15.46
CA LYS A 139 -8.84 13.26 16.19
C LYS A 139 -8.13 14.02 17.31
N LYS A 140 -7.32 13.34 18.12
CA LYS A 140 -6.63 13.94 19.29
C LYS A 140 -5.63 15.03 18.92
N ALA A 141 -5.03 14.97 17.74
CA ALA A 141 -4.10 15.99 17.27
C ALA A 141 -4.65 16.85 16.12
N SER A 142 -5.98 16.92 15.98
CA SER A 142 -6.67 17.91 15.16
C SER A 142 -6.68 19.27 15.88
N ASN A 143 -5.56 20.01 15.80
CA ASN A 143 -5.50 21.44 16.07
C ASN A 143 -4.38 22.05 15.22
N ALA A 144 -4.71 22.58 14.05
CA ALA A 144 -3.85 23.53 13.35
C ALA A 144 -4.68 24.28 12.29
N ALA A 145 -4.91 25.57 12.52
CA ALA A 145 -5.32 26.52 11.50
C ALA A 145 -4.19 26.66 10.46
N ILE A 146 -4.56 26.92 9.21
CA ILE A 146 -3.61 27.06 8.09
C ILE A 146 -3.50 28.56 7.79
N ASP A 147 -2.35 29.17 8.09
CA ASP A 147 -1.99 30.50 7.59
C ASP A 147 -1.06 30.34 6.38
N GLY A 148 -1.42 30.96 5.25
CA GLY A 148 -0.84 30.71 3.93
C GLY A 148 0.25 31.71 3.48
N THR A 149 1.36 31.83 4.23
CA THR A 149 2.53 32.64 3.82
C THR A 149 3.55 31.79 3.03
N ILE A 150 4.35 32.39 2.14
CA ILE A 150 5.39 31.68 1.35
C ILE A 150 6.44 31.01 2.26
N GLU A 151 6.83 31.67 3.35
CA GLU A 151 7.69 31.09 4.39
C GLU A 151 7.04 29.84 5.00
N ASN A 152 5.75 29.90 5.32
CA ASN A 152 4.99 28.75 5.83
C ASN A 152 4.92 27.61 4.80
N ILE A 153 4.89 27.89 3.49
CA ILE A 153 4.90 26.84 2.44
C ILE A 153 6.26 26.12 2.40
N LEU A 154 7.36 26.86 2.53
CA LEU A 154 8.71 26.26 2.58
C LEU A 154 8.91 25.46 3.86
N GLU A 155 8.49 25.99 5.01
CA GLU A 155 8.51 25.27 6.29
C GLU A 155 7.63 24.02 6.26
N ASP A 156 6.41 24.12 5.72
CA ASP A 156 5.49 23.00 5.50
C ASP A 156 6.16 21.89 4.66
N HIS A 157 6.89 22.28 3.61
CA HIS A 157 7.58 21.33 2.74
C HIS A 157 8.76 20.64 3.44
N MET A 158 9.59 21.39 4.16
CA MET A 158 10.70 20.83 4.95
C MET A 158 10.19 19.89 6.06
N GLU A 159 9.10 20.28 6.73
CA GLU A 159 8.46 19.45 7.75
C GLU A 159 7.89 18.16 7.15
N SER A 160 7.31 18.24 5.94
CA SER A 160 6.84 17.07 5.19
C SER A 160 7.94 16.06 4.91
N GLU A 161 9.07 16.50 4.36
CA GLU A 161 10.20 15.60 4.10
C GLU A 161 10.70 14.94 5.38
N LYS A 162 10.81 15.71 6.47
CA LYS A 162 11.18 15.19 7.79
C LYS A 162 10.19 14.14 8.29
N ASN A 163 8.89 14.38 8.12
CA ASN A 163 7.84 13.46 8.54
C ASN A 163 7.86 12.15 7.72
N ILE A 164 8.05 12.25 6.40
CA ILE A 164 8.19 11.09 5.51
C ILE A 164 9.45 10.30 5.86
N ASN A 165 10.58 10.97 6.08
CA ASN A 165 11.82 10.30 6.48
C ASN A 165 11.68 9.61 7.84
N SER A 166 11.02 10.24 8.81
CA SER A 166 10.74 9.61 10.11
C SER A 166 9.89 8.33 9.97
N LEU A 167 8.90 8.34 9.09
CA LEU A 167 8.09 7.15 8.74
C LEU A 167 8.97 6.08 8.10
N LYS A 168 9.76 6.42 7.07
CA LYS A 168 10.68 5.50 6.40
C LYS A 168 11.62 4.82 7.40
N SER A 169 12.28 5.58 8.26
CA SER A 169 13.16 5.03 9.28
C SER A 169 12.42 4.12 10.26
N CYS A 170 11.16 4.42 10.59
CA CYS A 170 10.36 3.52 11.43
C CYS A 170 10.09 2.18 10.76
N ILE A 171 9.81 2.19 9.45
CA ILE A 171 9.57 0.98 8.67
C ILE A 171 10.89 0.21 8.49
N GLU A 172 12.00 0.91 8.25
CA GLU A 172 13.35 0.33 8.21
C GLU A 172 13.67 -0.41 9.51
N ASP A 173 13.45 0.22 10.68
CA ASP A 173 13.65 -0.39 12.00
C ASP A 173 12.89 -1.72 12.16
N ILE A 174 11.65 -1.78 11.65
CA ILE A 174 10.82 -2.99 11.69
C ILE A 174 11.35 -4.02 10.68
N SER A 175 11.57 -3.59 9.44
CA SER A 175 12.00 -4.44 8.33
C SER A 175 13.38 -5.07 8.54
N ASN A 176 14.24 -4.42 9.32
CA ASN A 176 15.55 -4.97 9.71
C ASN A 176 15.44 -6.15 10.68
N LYS A 177 14.33 -6.24 11.42
CA LYS A 177 14.05 -7.37 12.33
C LYS A 177 13.29 -8.49 11.62
N GLN A 178 12.33 -8.11 10.77
CA GLN A 178 11.36 -9.03 10.19
C GLN A 178 10.99 -8.59 8.78
N LYS A 179 10.96 -9.54 7.84
CA LYS A 179 10.50 -9.27 6.47
C LYS A 179 9.04 -8.83 6.49
N ILE A 180 8.71 -7.77 5.74
CA ILE A 180 7.34 -7.29 5.59
C ILE A 180 6.87 -7.57 4.16
N VAL A 181 5.73 -8.25 4.01
CA VAL A 181 5.10 -8.51 2.70
C VAL A 181 3.69 -7.95 2.72
N ILE A 182 3.41 -7.05 1.78
CA ILE A 182 2.13 -6.35 1.65
C ILE A 182 1.52 -6.77 0.32
N ILE A 183 0.42 -7.51 0.37
CA ILE A 183 -0.34 -7.93 -0.80
C ILE A 183 -1.50 -6.94 -0.98
N ILE A 184 -1.51 -6.21 -2.08
CA ILE A 184 -2.56 -5.22 -2.42
C ILE A 184 -3.37 -5.78 -3.59
N ASP A 185 -4.59 -6.19 -3.32
CA ASP A 185 -5.52 -6.72 -4.31
C ASP A 185 -6.54 -5.68 -4.77
N GLU A 186 -7.21 -5.97 -5.88
CA GLU A 186 -8.30 -5.18 -6.46
C GLU A 186 -7.91 -3.74 -6.86
N LEU A 187 -6.62 -3.52 -7.16
CA LEU A 187 -6.09 -2.20 -7.53
C LEU A 187 -6.74 -1.65 -8.82
N ASP A 188 -7.11 -2.51 -9.77
CA ASP A 188 -7.77 -2.13 -11.02
C ASP A 188 -9.23 -1.70 -10.85
N ARG A 189 -9.86 -1.98 -9.70
CA ARG A 189 -11.23 -1.55 -9.41
C ARG A 189 -11.32 -0.20 -8.73
N CYS A 190 -10.22 0.27 -8.16
CA CYS A 190 -10.14 1.57 -7.49
C CYS A 190 -10.39 2.73 -8.45
N LYS A 191 -10.86 3.87 -7.92
CA LYS A 191 -10.86 5.15 -8.65
C LYS A 191 -9.49 5.41 -9.31
N PRO A 192 -9.45 5.94 -10.55
CA PRO A 192 -8.20 6.13 -11.29
C PRO A 192 -7.12 6.93 -10.56
N ILE A 193 -7.50 7.99 -9.83
CA ILE A 193 -6.56 8.80 -9.04
C ILE A 193 -5.96 7.95 -7.90
N PHE A 194 -6.81 7.18 -7.23
CA PHE A 194 -6.40 6.41 -6.05
C PHE A 194 -5.44 5.27 -6.42
N SER A 195 -5.75 4.48 -7.45
CA SER A 195 -4.87 3.40 -7.91
C SER A 195 -3.52 3.91 -8.40
N THR A 196 -3.51 5.02 -9.15
CA THR A 196 -2.27 5.68 -9.59
C THR A 196 -1.44 6.15 -8.39
N ASN A 197 -2.08 6.83 -7.42
CA ASN A 197 -1.39 7.33 -6.23
C ASN A 197 -0.87 6.20 -5.33
N ILE A 198 -1.51 5.02 -5.27
CA ILE A 198 -0.96 3.85 -4.55
C ILE A 198 0.41 3.49 -5.12
N ILE A 199 0.52 3.35 -6.45
CA ILE A 199 1.76 2.94 -7.11
C ILE A 199 2.87 3.97 -6.88
N GLU A 200 2.54 5.26 -7.01
CA GLU A 200 3.48 6.35 -6.73
C GLU A 200 3.90 6.37 -5.26
N THR A 201 2.95 6.22 -4.34
CA THR A 201 3.20 6.16 -2.89
C THR A 201 4.17 5.04 -2.54
N ILE A 202 3.95 3.84 -3.09
CA ILE A 202 4.84 2.69 -2.87
C ILE A 202 6.25 3.02 -3.34
N LYS A 203 6.41 3.56 -4.56
CA LYS A 203 7.73 3.86 -5.13
C LYS A 203 8.47 4.97 -4.38
N HIS A 204 7.78 6.02 -3.95
CA HIS A 204 8.42 7.18 -3.34
C HIS A 204 8.67 7.01 -1.84
N ILE A 205 7.81 6.27 -1.14
CA ILE A 205 7.83 6.17 0.32
C ILE A 205 8.31 4.80 0.79
N PHE A 206 7.92 3.72 0.11
CA PHE A 206 8.09 2.37 0.62
C PHE A 206 9.12 1.52 -0.18
N ASP A 207 9.99 2.15 -0.98
CA ASP A 207 11.17 1.52 -1.58
C ASP A 207 12.23 1.30 -0.48
N ILE A 208 11.96 0.33 0.41
CA ILE A 208 12.71 0.03 1.63
C ILE A 208 13.15 -1.43 1.59
N ASN A 209 14.39 -1.70 1.97
CA ASN A 209 14.93 -3.05 2.04
C ASN A 209 14.07 -3.95 2.94
N ASN A 210 13.86 -5.20 2.51
CA ASN A 210 13.05 -6.19 3.24
C ASN A 210 11.55 -5.83 3.41
N VAL A 211 11.06 -4.86 2.63
CA VAL A 211 9.63 -4.54 2.46
C VAL A 211 9.22 -4.87 1.02
N PHE A 212 8.30 -5.81 0.86
CA PHE A 212 7.87 -6.31 -0.45
C PHE A 212 6.40 -6.01 -0.71
N PHE A 213 6.12 -5.44 -1.88
CA PHE A 213 4.77 -5.22 -2.36
C PHE A 213 4.43 -6.23 -3.45
N ILE A 214 3.27 -6.86 -3.31
CA ILE A 214 2.67 -7.73 -4.33
C ILE A 214 1.35 -7.08 -4.75
N LEU A 215 1.33 -6.50 -5.94
CA LEU A 215 0.16 -5.85 -6.52
C LEU A 215 -0.62 -6.88 -7.34
N VAL A 216 -1.86 -7.13 -6.96
CA VAL A 216 -2.72 -8.09 -7.66
C VAL A 216 -3.78 -7.31 -8.41
N THR A 217 -3.75 -7.40 -9.74
CA THR A 217 -4.53 -6.50 -10.58
C THR A 217 -4.81 -7.07 -11.97
N ASN A 218 -5.61 -6.36 -12.76
CA ASN A 218 -5.66 -6.45 -14.20
C ASN A 218 -4.89 -5.27 -14.80
N THR A 219 -3.73 -5.55 -15.39
CA THR A 219 -2.80 -4.52 -15.87
C THR A 219 -3.40 -3.68 -17.00
N GLU A 220 -4.24 -4.24 -17.86
CA GLU A 220 -4.93 -3.47 -18.91
C GLU A 220 -5.90 -2.45 -18.33
N GLN A 221 -6.65 -2.82 -17.29
CA GLN A 221 -7.55 -1.90 -16.59
C GLN A 221 -6.77 -0.82 -15.81
N LEU A 222 -5.64 -1.19 -15.20
CA LEU A 222 -4.76 -0.24 -14.54
C LEU A 222 -4.15 0.77 -15.52
N LYS A 223 -3.74 0.34 -16.72
CA LYS A 223 -3.31 1.25 -17.80
C LYS A 223 -4.42 2.21 -18.22
N ALA A 224 -5.65 1.74 -18.31
CA ALA A 224 -6.81 2.59 -18.61
C ALA A 224 -7.01 3.67 -17.53
N SER A 225 -6.85 3.32 -16.25
CA SER A 225 -6.87 4.29 -15.14
C SER A 225 -5.78 5.36 -15.27
N ILE A 226 -4.55 4.98 -15.61
CA ILE A 226 -3.45 5.94 -15.81
C ILE A 226 -3.73 6.87 -17.00
N ASN A 227 -4.24 6.32 -18.11
CA ASN A 227 -4.64 7.11 -19.28
C ASN A 227 -5.77 8.09 -18.94
N HIS A 228 -6.68 7.74 -18.03
CA HIS A 228 -7.72 8.65 -17.56
C HIS A 228 -7.14 9.87 -16.81
N ILE A 229 -6.07 9.67 -16.03
CA ILE A 229 -5.43 10.74 -15.25
C ILE A 229 -4.56 11.65 -16.11
N TYR A 230 -3.69 11.08 -16.94
CA TYR A 230 -2.69 11.86 -17.67
C TYR A 230 -3.01 12.06 -19.15
N GLY A 231 -4.10 11.47 -19.64
CA GLY A 231 -4.50 11.50 -21.04
C GLY A 231 -3.85 10.41 -21.90
N TYR A 232 -4.50 10.12 -23.03
CA TYR A 232 -4.09 9.06 -23.98
C TYR A 232 -2.82 9.38 -24.78
N SER A 233 -2.26 10.58 -24.66
CA SER A 233 -0.97 10.93 -25.24
C SER A 233 0.20 10.27 -24.50
N ILE A 234 -0.02 9.84 -23.25
CA ILE A 234 0.97 9.10 -22.47
C ILE A 234 0.93 7.62 -22.83
N ASN A 235 2.11 7.00 -22.90
CA ASN A 235 2.23 5.55 -22.94
C ASN A 235 2.16 5.01 -21.50
N SER A 236 0.98 4.54 -21.09
CA SER A 236 0.74 4.01 -19.73
C SER A 236 1.56 2.77 -19.41
N GLN A 237 1.91 1.94 -20.39
CA GLN A 237 2.86 0.83 -20.16
C GLN A 237 4.22 1.37 -19.71
N LYS A 238 4.79 2.32 -20.45
CA LYS A 238 6.08 2.95 -20.09
C LYS A 238 6.00 3.71 -18.76
N TYR A 239 4.83 4.23 -18.40
CA TYR A 239 4.63 4.81 -17.08
C TYR A 239 4.74 3.71 -16.02
N LEU A 240 3.96 2.63 -16.14
CA LEU A 240 3.98 1.48 -15.23
C LEU A 240 5.37 0.85 -15.07
N ASP A 241 6.14 0.74 -16.15
CA ASP A 241 7.51 0.18 -16.15
C ASP A 241 8.48 0.98 -15.26
N LYS A 242 8.17 2.24 -14.90
CA LYS A 242 8.97 3.03 -13.94
C LYS A 242 8.74 2.63 -12.49
N PHE A 243 7.64 1.93 -12.21
CA PHE A 243 7.19 1.62 -10.86
C PHE A 243 7.21 0.12 -10.58
N ILE A 244 6.78 -0.71 -11.54
CA ILE A 244 6.71 -2.18 -11.40
C ILE A 244 8.06 -2.79 -11.79
N LYS A 245 8.60 -3.64 -10.91
CA LYS A 245 9.90 -4.29 -11.16
C LYS A 245 9.78 -5.70 -11.74
N TYR A 246 8.67 -6.39 -11.49
CA TYR A 246 8.45 -7.75 -11.97
C TYR A 246 6.96 -8.06 -12.17
N THR A 247 6.61 -8.86 -13.17
CA THR A 247 5.22 -9.25 -13.48
C THR A 247 5.11 -10.75 -13.70
N ILE A 248 4.05 -11.34 -13.14
CA ILE A 248 3.63 -12.73 -13.35
C ILE A 248 2.22 -12.69 -13.93
N THR A 249 1.92 -13.51 -14.94
CA THR A 249 0.62 -13.58 -15.64
C THR A 249 0.07 -15.00 -15.61
#